data_AF-E4NCM6-F1
#
_entry.id   AF-E4NCM6-F1
#
_cell.length_a   1.000
_cell.length_b   1.000
_cell.length_c   1.000
_cell.angle_alpha   90.00
_cell.angle_beta   90.00
_cell.angle_gamma   90.00
#
_symmetry.space_group_name_H-M   'P 1'
#
loop_
_entity.id
_entity.type
_entity.pdbx_description
1 polymer ?
#
loop_
_entity_poly.entity_id
_entity_poly.type
_entity_poly.pdbx_seq_one_letter_code
_entity_poly.pdbx_strand_id
1 'polypeptide(L)'
;MAADATHVVGNTYRALVPAGIRRRVSTQLSKDARTRIKRQLAVAAAPADRYRTERIHRRLQRTAAGADGVRRLPGGRLAQVHEELTPLEVLRHNLELTARTLDAAGVDWFAVPAVNDRHAALAVAARDRVRVYRALAAAFREAPGTVEQVLPAPRNAKPHYGADVRFGRLDGAKVIRVGWLRSDPSGGLVIGTSVAVEIEFWTRRGNRLTGPRHNRVMRTLPADAPLTTAPLGVFTQYAGGPDDGLRLRTRAEFTVRRADETDFDIDAVCLDAPGDDPELLRATLRSLHQYAPWLRRIHLLTTRQAPDWLADHPALRVHLAELPPGRQPEDVRAGLHLLPGLAEHFVLFPAGAMLGQRAKPHLFFTPFGYLRTFAADADGSESPDEPWRTVLEAEFGRTVAGTARPGPHARLRSLCATLADRLPPGAPRTRAERSGLAADPHDCLHQYWAYAEGRGLPGSARLVALRADAPFAAARLSRMLARRDAALLQFGGLADPETPADAAEAVRELLRTYFPVRSPYERADRSAAGADLPPGAERGRA
;
A
#
# COMPACT_ATOMS: atom_id res chain seq x y z
N MET A 1 -4.52 8.03 14.28
CA MET A 1 -5.25 9.03 13.48
C MET A 1 -6.61 8.50 13.04
N ALA A 2 -7.57 8.34 13.95
CA ALA A 2 -8.96 7.94 13.65
C ALA A 2 -9.96 9.09 13.84
N ALA A 3 -9.48 10.34 13.93
CA ALA A 3 -10.28 11.49 14.33
C ALA A 3 -10.99 12.23 13.17
N ASP A 4 -10.62 11.96 11.91
CA ASP A 4 -10.96 12.88 10.82
C ASP A 4 -12.36 12.69 10.22
N ALA A 5 -13.01 11.55 10.49
CA ALA A 5 -14.37 11.29 10.00
C ALA A 5 -15.49 11.74 10.97
N THR A 6 -15.17 12.04 12.23
CA THR A 6 -16.20 12.20 13.29
C THR A 6 -16.46 13.66 13.65
N HIS A 7 -15.46 14.54 13.55
CA HIS A 7 -15.55 15.92 14.02
C HIS A 7 -16.09 16.92 12.98
N VAL A 8 -15.93 16.65 11.67
CA VAL A 8 -16.51 17.47 10.59
C VAL A 8 -18.03 17.47 10.61
N VAL A 9 -18.60 16.44 11.23
CA VAL A 9 -20.01 16.10 11.14
C VAL A 9 -20.85 16.77 12.24
N GLY A 10 -20.21 17.26 13.31
CA GLY A 10 -20.88 17.90 14.44
C GLY A 10 -21.28 19.36 14.22
N ASN A 11 -20.49 20.15 13.49
CA ASN A 11 -20.68 21.60 13.35
C ASN A 11 -21.66 21.99 12.24
N THR A 12 -21.70 21.28 11.11
CA THR A 12 -22.71 21.46 10.04
C THR A 12 -24.11 21.09 10.53
N TYR A 13 -24.22 20.08 11.40
CA TYR A 13 -25.49 19.69 12.03
C TYR A 13 -26.07 20.80 12.93
N ARG A 14 -25.24 21.59 13.62
CA ARG A 14 -25.71 22.71 14.46
C ARG A 14 -26.16 23.93 13.64
N ALA A 15 -25.66 24.09 12.43
CA ALA A 15 -26.00 25.21 11.54
C ALA A 15 -27.26 24.96 10.71
N LEU A 16 -27.57 23.71 10.37
CA LEU A 16 -28.69 23.34 9.49
C LEU A 16 -29.95 22.87 10.22
N VAL A 17 -29.89 22.59 11.52
CA VAL A 17 -31.01 21.98 12.27
C VAL A 17 -31.42 22.88 13.46
N PRO A 18 -32.67 23.38 13.50
CA PRO A 18 -33.19 24.20 14.61
C PRO A 18 -33.05 23.55 16.00
N ALA A 19 -32.93 24.37 17.05
CA ALA A 19 -32.67 23.91 18.42
C ALA A 19 -33.68 22.86 18.95
N GLY A 20 -34.97 23.01 18.64
CA GLY A 20 -36.01 22.05 19.05
C GLY A 20 -35.87 20.66 18.41
N ILE A 21 -35.41 20.59 17.16
CA ILE A 21 -35.21 19.33 16.42
C ILE A 21 -33.91 18.64 16.90
N ARG A 22 -32.88 19.41 17.25
CA ARG A 22 -31.64 18.88 17.85
C ARG A 22 -31.90 18.19 19.19
N ARG A 23 -32.83 18.73 20.00
CA ARG A 23 -33.21 18.15 21.29
C ARG A 23 -33.91 16.79 21.09
N ARG A 24 -34.87 16.69 20.16
CA ARG A 24 -35.54 15.42 19.79
C ARG A 24 -34.60 14.36 19.21
N VAL A 25 -33.69 14.72 18.31
CA VAL A 25 -32.71 13.79 17.72
C VAL A 25 -31.70 13.28 18.77
N SER A 26 -31.39 14.09 19.78
CA SER A 26 -30.49 13.69 20.86
C SER A 26 -31.12 12.72 21.86
N THR A 27 -32.43 12.81 22.08
CA THR A 27 -33.18 12.00 23.07
C THR A 27 -33.85 10.76 22.47
N GLN A 28 -34.12 10.71 21.17
CA GLN A 28 -34.91 9.63 20.55
C GLN A 28 -34.14 8.72 19.56
N LEU A 29 -32.90 9.06 19.17
CA LEU A 29 -32.15 8.29 18.16
C LEU A 29 -30.83 7.70 18.70
N SER A 30 -30.50 6.49 18.24
CA SER A 30 -29.23 5.81 18.57
C SER A 30 -28.01 6.58 18.05
N LYS A 31 -26.83 6.30 18.63
CA LYS A 31 -25.55 6.95 18.26
C LYS A 31 -25.20 6.74 16.78
N ASP A 32 -25.60 5.61 16.20
CA ASP A 32 -25.33 5.26 14.80
C ASP A 32 -26.28 5.97 13.84
N ALA A 33 -27.57 6.06 14.16
CA ALA A 33 -28.53 6.86 13.41
C ALA A 33 -28.14 8.35 13.40
N ARG A 34 -27.67 8.86 14.56
CA ARG A 34 -27.11 10.20 14.70
C ARG A 34 -25.85 10.44 13.89
N THR A 35 -25.09 9.40 13.53
CA THR A 35 -23.88 9.50 12.70
C THR A 35 -24.22 9.43 11.21
N ARG A 36 -25.26 8.68 10.85
CA ARG A 36 -25.76 8.51 9.48
C ARG A 36 -26.38 9.80 8.91
N ILE A 37 -27.29 10.43 9.66
CA ILE A 37 -27.93 11.72 9.30
C ILE A 37 -26.88 12.82 9.12
N LYS A 38 -25.91 12.79 10.02
CA LYS A 38 -24.77 13.68 10.10
C LYS A 38 -23.87 13.55 8.86
N ARG A 39 -23.58 12.33 8.41
CA ARG A 39 -22.88 12.04 7.14
C ARG A 39 -23.68 12.52 5.92
N GLN A 40 -25.00 12.32 5.90
CA GLN A 40 -25.86 12.78 4.79
C GLN A 40 -25.90 14.31 4.67
N LEU A 41 -25.87 15.04 5.78
CA LEU A 41 -25.86 16.51 5.79
C LEU A 41 -24.47 17.11 5.47
N ALA A 42 -23.38 16.43 5.81
CA ALA A 42 -22.02 16.86 5.46
C ALA A 42 -21.72 16.81 3.95
N VAL A 43 -22.55 16.09 3.18
CA VAL A 43 -22.47 16.02 1.72
C VAL A 43 -22.83 17.37 1.07
N ALA A 44 -23.52 18.29 1.75
CA ALA A 44 -24.02 19.56 1.20
C ALA A 44 -22.99 20.73 1.15
N ALA A 45 -21.83 20.56 0.50
CA ALA A 45 -20.95 21.67 0.15
C ALA A 45 -21.35 22.30 -1.22
N ALA A 46 -21.50 23.64 -1.22
CA ALA A 46 -21.72 24.62 -2.31
C ALA A 46 -22.36 24.15 -3.65
N PRO A 47 -23.58 24.63 -4.01
CA PRO A 47 -24.27 24.26 -5.26
C PRO A 47 -23.48 24.45 -6.56
N ALA A 48 -22.63 25.48 -6.66
CA ALA A 48 -21.89 25.82 -7.89
C ALA A 48 -20.76 24.84 -8.23
N ASP A 49 -20.02 24.35 -7.23
CA ASP A 49 -18.92 23.41 -7.42
C ASP A 49 -19.46 22.03 -7.84
N ARG A 50 -20.62 21.63 -7.30
CA ARG A 50 -21.36 20.44 -7.76
C ARG A 50 -21.82 20.57 -9.21
N TYR A 51 -22.42 21.70 -9.58
CA TYR A 51 -22.91 21.92 -10.95
C TYR A 51 -21.76 21.87 -11.97
N ARG A 52 -20.62 22.51 -11.69
CA ARG A 52 -19.48 22.49 -12.61
C ARG A 52 -18.79 21.13 -12.64
N THR A 53 -18.63 20.46 -11.50
CA THR A 53 -18.12 19.07 -11.44
C THR A 53 -19.02 18.13 -12.25
N GLU A 54 -20.34 18.28 -12.16
CA GLU A 54 -21.32 17.54 -12.95
C GLU A 54 -21.19 17.85 -14.45
N ARG A 55 -20.98 19.11 -14.82
CA ARG A 55 -20.73 19.51 -16.21
C ARG A 55 -19.44 18.92 -16.76
N ILE A 56 -18.37 18.90 -15.94
CA ILE A 56 -17.09 18.27 -16.31
C ILE A 56 -17.27 16.76 -16.46
N HIS A 57 -17.99 16.12 -15.54
CA HIS A 57 -18.32 14.70 -15.64
C HIS A 57 -19.03 14.38 -16.95
N ARG A 58 -20.11 15.12 -17.28
CA ARG A 58 -20.83 14.96 -18.56
C ARG A 58 -19.96 15.24 -19.78
N ARG A 59 -19.04 16.20 -19.70
CA ARG A 59 -18.08 16.48 -20.78
C ARG A 59 -17.12 15.32 -20.99
N LEU A 60 -16.54 14.79 -19.91
CA LEU A 60 -15.62 13.65 -19.97
C LEU A 60 -16.35 12.40 -20.49
N GLN A 61 -17.58 12.14 -20.02
CA GLN A 61 -18.41 11.03 -20.50
C GLN A 61 -18.77 11.09 -22.00
N ARG A 62 -18.77 12.28 -22.63
CA ARG A 62 -19.08 12.43 -24.06
C ARG A 62 -17.93 12.02 -24.98
N THR A 63 -16.74 11.80 -24.43
CA THR A 63 -15.62 11.22 -25.18
C THR A 63 -15.61 9.71 -24.97
N ALA A 64 -15.37 8.92 -26.02
CA ALA A 64 -15.30 7.45 -25.91
C ALA A 64 -14.28 7.00 -24.83
N ALA A 65 -13.17 7.73 -24.68
CA ALA A 65 -12.18 7.50 -23.64
C ALA A 65 -12.62 7.92 -22.21
N GLY A 66 -13.67 8.72 -22.07
CA GLY A 66 -14.09 9.30 -20.78
C GLY A 66 -15.41 8.77 -20.22
N ALA A 67 -16.16 7.96 -20.98
CA ALA A 67 -17.30 7.20 -20.45
C ALA A 67 -16.84 6.11 -19.47
N ASP A 68 -15.77 5.38 -19.82
CA ASP A 68 -15.14 4.36 -18.96
C ASP A 68 -14.00 4.93 -18.10
N GLY A 69 -13.46 6.09 -18.47
CA GLY A 69 -12.28 6.70 -17.83
C GLY A 69 -12.55 7.50 -16.55
N VAL A 70 -13.81 7.72 -16.13
CA VAL A 70 -14.14 8.57 -14.96
C VAL A 70 -15.30 8.02 -14.13
N ARG A 71 -15.05 7.78 -12.84
CA ARG A 71 -16.02 7.27 -11.86
C ARG A 71 -16.48 8.35 -10.89
N ARG A 72 -17.78 8.38 -10.61
CA ARG A 72 -18.37 9.23 -9.57
C ARG A 72 -18.27 8.54 -8.20
N LEU A 73 -17.66 9.24 -7.25
CA LEU A 73 -17.48 8.80 -5.87
C LEU A 73 -18.53 9.41 -4.92
N PRO A 74 -18.71 8.83 -3.72
CA PRO A 74 -19.54 9.45 -2.67
C PRO A 74 -19.16 10.91 -2.41
N GLY A 75 -20.18 11.75 -2.25
CA GLY A 75 -20.01 13.20 -2.08
C GLY A 75 -19.87 14.00 -3.38
N GLY A 76 -20.05 13.35 -4.55
CA GLY A 76 -19.99 14.02 -5.85
C GLY A 76 -18.58 14.28 -6.37
N ARG A 77 -17.57 13.63 -5.77
CA ARG A 77 -16.19 13.67 -6.25
C ARG A 77 -16.04 12.77 -7.48
N LEU A 78 -15.04 13.04 -8.29
CA LEU A 78 -14.70 12.29 -9.49
C LEU A 78 -13.33 11.65 -9.28
N ALA A 79 -13.18 10.43 -9.76
CA ALA A 79 -11.91 9.75 -9.84
C ALA A 79 -11.69 9.24 -11.26
N GLN A 80 -10.46 9.35 -11.75
CA GLN A 80 -10.09 8.74 -13.03
C GLN A 80 -9.96 7.22 -12.84
N VAL A 81 -10.49 6.43 -13.76
CA VAL A 81 -10.40 4.96 -13.71
C VAL A 81 -9.07 4.50 -14.31
N HIS A 82 -8.39 3.57 -13.64
CA HIS A 82 -7.12 2.96 -14.06
C HIS A 82 -7.15 1.46 -13.77
N GLU A 83 -6.90 0.63 -14.78
CA GLU A 83 -6.96 -0.84 -14.64
C GLU A 83 -5.80 -1.39 -13.78
N GLU A 84 -4.61 -0.84 -13.96
CA GLU A 84 -3.39 -1.29 -13.28
C GLU A 84 -3.15 -0.59 -11.93
N LEU A 85 -4.15 0.14 -11.40
CA LEU A 85 -4.01 1.10 -10.30
C LEU A 85 -3.12 0.66 -9.11
N THR A 86 -1.82 0.97 -9.15
CA THR A 86 -0.96 0.86 -7.96
C THR A 86 -0.72 2.22 -7.30
N PRO A 87 -0.46 2.28 -5.97
CA PRO A 87 -0.03 3.51 -5.33
C PRO A 87 1.22 4.14 -5.95
N LEU A 88 2.13 3.33 -6.51
CA LEU A 88 3.33 3.83 -7.20
C LEU A 88 2.96 4.51 -8.52
N GLU A 89 2.10 3.90 -9.33
CA GLU A 89 1.60 4.53 -10.55
C GLU A 89 0.84 5.81 -10.27
N VAL A 90 -0.02 5.85 -9.24
CA VAL A 90 -0.72 7.09 -8.90
C VAL A 90 0.26 8.20 -8.52
N LEU A 91 1.32 7.86 -7.77
CA LEU A 91 2.39 8.81 -7.46
C LEU A 91 3.08 9.33 -8.74
N ARG A 92 3.44 8.44 -9.67
CA ARG A 92 4.04 8.79 -10.97
C ARG A 92 3.13 9.71 -11.79
N HIS A 93 1.86 9.34 -11.93
CA HIS A 93 0.88 10.15 -12.64
C HIS A 93 0.69 11.53 -12.00
N ASN A 94 0.60 11.61 -10.67
CA ASN A 94 0.49 12.88 -9.98
C ASN A 94 1.75 13.74 -10.18
N LEU A 95 2.94 13.14 -10.15
CA LEU A 95 4.21 13.80 -10.42
C LEU A 95 4.26 14.36 -11.83
N GLU A 96 3.97 13.54 -12.84
CA GLU A 96 3.97 13.96 -14.23
C GLU A 96 2.95 15.05 -14.52
N LEU A 97 1.71 14.92 -14.03
CA LEU A 97 0.68 15.95 -14.21
C LEU A 97 1.09 17.26 -13.55
N THR A 98 1.67 17.21 -12.35
CA THR A 98 2.15 18.40 -11.66
C THR A 98 3.32 19.03 -12.41
N ALA A 99 4.32 18.25 -12.83
CA ALA A 99 5.47 18.72 -13.60
C ALA A 99 5.03 19.37 -14.93
N ARG A 100 4.21 18.68 -15.73
CA ARG A 100 3.66 19.22 -16.98
C ARG A 100 2.87 20.51 -16.76
N THR A 101 2.12 20.61 -15.66
CA THR A 101 1.38 21.84 -15.30
C THR A 101 2.32 23.00 -15.00
N LEU A 102 3.44 22.75 -14.31
CA LEU A 102 4.46 23.75 -14.03
C LEU A 102 5.20 24.17 -15.29
N ASP A 103 5.59 23.22 -16.14
CA ASP A 103 6.29 23.47 -17.40
C ASP A 103 5.43 24.29 -18.37
N ALA A 104 4.15 23.93 -18.54
CA ALA A 104 3.21 24.68 -19.38
C ALA A 104 2.99 26.12 -18.89
N ALA A 105 3.18 26.36 -17.59
CA ALA A 105 3.11 27.70 -17.00
C ALA A 105 4.45 28.45 -17.02
N GLY A 106 5.53 27.82 -17.53
CA GLY A 106 6.90 28.34 -17.54
C GLY A 106 7.53 28.46 -16.14
N VAL A 107 7.07 27.68 -15.17
CA VAL A 107 7.58 27.71 -13.79
C VAL A 107 8.73 26.72 -13.66
N ASP A 108 9.93 27.23 -13.35
CA ASP A 108 11.07 26.38 -13.05
C ASP A 108 10.84 25.58 -11.76
N TRP A 109 11.19 24.29 -11.82
CA TRP A 109 11.02 23.37 -10.72
C TRP A 109 12.15 22.35 -10.66
N PHE A 110 12.39 21.76 -9.50
CA PHE A 110 13.26 20.60 -9.35
C PHE A 110 12.74 19.68 -8.24
N ALA A 111 12.89 18.37 -8.39
CA ALA A 111 12.51 17.40 -7.38
C ALA A 111 13.44 17.49 -6.16
N VAL A 112 12.84 17.36 -4.98
CA VAL A 112 13.56 17.30 -3.69
C VAL A 112 13.10 16.08 -2.90
N PRO A 113 13.94 15.52 -2.02
CA PRO A 113 13.50 14.48 -1.10
C PRO A 113 12.35 15.02 -0.25
N ALA A 114 11.21 14.33 -0.24
CA ALA A 114 10.16 14.67 0.70
C ALA A 114 10.59 14.35 2.14
N VAL A 115 9.87 14.88 3.12
CA VAL A 115 10.11 14.58 4.56
C VAL A 115 9.85 13.12 4.93
N ASN A 116 9.15 12.37 4.07
CA ASN A 116 8.95 10.93 4.15
C ASN A 116 8.59 10.38 2.75
N ASP A 117 8.71 9.07 2.53
CA ASP A 117 8.38 8.49 1.21
C ASP A 117 6.88 8.30 0.92
N ARG A 118 5.96 8.90 1.69
CA ARG A 118 4.52 8.83 1.34
C ARG A 118 4.21 9.71 0.15
N HIS A 119 4.92 10.82 0.00
CA HIS A 119 4.70 11.83 -1.03
C HIS A 119 6.01 12.07 -1.79
N ALA A 120 5.88 12.62 -2.99
CA ALA A 120 7.00 13.23 -3.70
C ALA A 120 6.95 14.74 -3.52
N ALA A 121 8.07 15.44 -3.72
CA ALA A 121 8.14 16.89 -3.54
C ALA A 121 8.86 17.58 -4.69
N LEU A 122 8.28 18.68 -5.17
CA LEU A 122 8.84 19.57 -6.18
C LEU A 122 9.09 20.94 -5.55
N ALA A 123 10.31 21.44 -5.68
CA ALA A 123 10.69 22.79 -5.29
C ALA A 123 10.42 23.75 -6.44
N VAL A 124 9.79 24.89 -6.13
CA VAL A 124 9.55 26.02 -7.04
C VAL A 124 9.98 27.31 -6.36
N ALA A 125 10.34 28.34 -7.13
CA ALA A 125 10.67 29.63 -6.53
C ALA A 125 9.43 30.27 -5.88
N ALA A 126 9.57 30.80 -4.67
CA ALA A 126 8.47 31.40 -3.92
C ALA A 126 7.81 32.58 -4.64
N ARG A 127 8.57 33.31 -5.47
CA ARG A 127 8.07 34.40 -6.33
C ARG A 127 7.07 33.92 -7.38
N ASP A 128 7.14 32.65 -7.79
CA ASP A 128 6.26 32.07 -8.81
C ASP A 128 4.94 31.51 -8.23
N ARG A 129 4.67 31.72 -6.92
CA ARG A 129 3.47 31.20 -6.23
C ARG A 129 2.17 31.51 -6.97
N VAL A 130 1.97 32.75 -7.38
CA VAL A 130 0.75 33.16 -8.09
C VAL A 130 0.62 32.46 -9.44
N ARG A 131 1.74 32.22 -10.15
CA ARG A 131 1.76 31.47 -11.42
C ARG A 131 1.40 30.01 -11.20
N VAL A 132 1.98 29.38 -10.17
CA VAL A 132 1.65 28.00 -9.76
C VAL A 132 0.17 27.86 -9.46
N TYR A 133 -0.42 28.78 -8.69
CA TYR A 133 -1.84 28.74 -8.32
C TYR A 133 -2.75 28.89 -9.55
N ARG A 134 -2.42 29.78 -10.48
CA ARG A 134 -3.17 29.92 -11.74
C ARG A 134 -3.07 28.66 -12.60
N ALA A 135 -1.89 28.05 -12.69
CA ALA A 135 -1.66 26.83 -13.45
C ALA A 135 -2.46 25.65 -12.87
N LEU A 136 -2.40 25.45 -11.56
CA LEU A 136 -3.17 24.41 -10.88
C LEU A 136 -4.69 24.65 -10.98
N ALA A 137 -5.15 25.90 -10.87
CA ALA A 137 -6.56 26.23 -11.09
C ALA A 137 -7.02 25.93 -12.52
N ALA A 138 -6.16 26.15 -13.52
CA ALA A 138 -6.45 25.75 -14.89
C ALA A 138 -6.54 24.22 -15.03
N ALA A 139 -5.56 23.48 -14.48
CA ALA A 139 -5.57 22.02 -14.49
C ALA A 139 -6.80 21.43 -13.78
N PHE A 140 -7.22 22.01 -12.64
CA PHE A 140 -8.37 21.53 -11.87
C PHE A 140 -9.71 21.75 -12.60
N ARG A 141 -9.79 22.78 -13.46
CA ARG A 141 -10.96 22.98 -14.33
C ARG A 141 -11.09 21.92 -15.42
N GLU A 142 -9.98 21.29 -15.81
CA GLU A 142 -10.01 20.17 -16.75
C GLU A 142 -10.30 18.83 -16.07
N ALA A 143 -9.61 18.56 -14.96
CA ALA A 143 -9.79 17.38 -14.14
C ALA A 143 -9.78 17.79 -12.65
N PRO A 144 -10.92 17.69 -11.94
CA PRO A 144 -11.03 18.11 -10.54
C PRO A 144 -9.96 17.48 -9.66
N GLY A 145 -9.20 18.33 -8.98
CA GLY A 145 -8.09 17.93 -8.13
C GLY A 145 -8.36 18.17 -6.65
N THR A 146 -7.41 17.73 -5.84
CA THR A 146 -7.32 18.04 -4.41
C THR A 146 -6.11 18.93 -4.16
N VAL A 147 -6.24 19.91 -3.27
CA VAL A 147 -5.13 20.69 -2.74
C VAL A 147 -5.29 20.96 -1.25
N GLU A 148 -4.21 20.86 -0.50
CA GLU A 148 -4.17 21.22 0.92
C GLU A 148 -2.92 22.02 1.27
N GLN A 149 -3.04 22.88 2.29
CA GLN A 149 -1.88 23.51 2.92
C GLN A 149 -1.20 22.51 3.86
N VAL A 150 0.09 22.24 3.63
CA VAL A 150 0.91 21.39 4.49
C VAL A 150 1.72 22.23 5.48
N LEU A 151 2.27 23.35 5.01
CA LEU A 151 3.07 24.24 5.83
C LEU A 151 2.67 25.70 5.57
N PRO A 152 2.46 26.54 6.61
CA PRO A 152 2.37 26.18 8.03
C PRO A 152 1.29 25.12 8.30
N ALA A 153 1.54 24.21 9.24
CA ALA A 153 0.59 23.15 9.55
C ALA A 153 -0.73 23.79 10.02
N PRO A 154 -1.84 23.61 9.31
CA PRO A 154 -3.11 24.23 9.69
C PRO A 154 -3.66 23.59 10.96
N ARG A 155 -4.33 24.37 11.81
CA ARG A 155 -5.04 23.84 13.00
C ARG A 155 -6.06 22.75 12.65
N ASN A 156 -6.67 22.86 11.47
CA ASN A 156 -7.57 21.87 10.89
C ASN A 156 -7.19 21.68 9.42
N ALA A 157 -6.36 20.69 9.12
CA ALA A 157 -6.05 20.31 7.75
C ALA A 157 -7.31 19.76 7.09
N LYS A 158 -7.81 20.44 6.06
CA LYS A 158 -8.86 19.88 5.19
C LYS A 158 -8.46 20.10 3.74
N PRO A 159 -8.32 19.04 2.94
CA PRO A 159 -8.08 19.21 1.52
C PRO A 159 -9.29 19.87 0.86
N HIS A 160 -9.00 20.87 0.03
CA HIS A 160 -9.97 21.45 -0.89
C HIS A 160 -10.01 20.56 -2.13
N TYR A 161 -11.19 20.04 -2.45
CA TYR A 161 -11.45 19.30 -3.67
C TYR A 161 -12.35 20.15 -4.58
N GLY A 162 -12.13 20.08 -5.89
CA GLY A 162 -13.08 20.62 -6.86
C GLY A 162 -12.42 21.20 -8.10
N ALA A 163 -13.25 21.66 -9.03
CA ALA A 163 -12.79 22.37 -10.23
C ALA A 163 -12.48 23.84 -9.96
N ASP A 164 -13.17 24.44 -8.98
CA ASP A 164 -13.12 25.88 -8.68
C ASP A 164 -12.46 26.16 -7.33
N VAL A 165 -11.37 25.44 -7.03
CA VAL A 165 -10.64 25.65 -5.79
C VAL A 165 -10.11 27.08 -5.72
N ARG A 166 -10.43 27.76 -4.60
CA ARG A 166 -9.98 29.13 -4.33
C ARG A 166 -8.57 29.14 -3.75
N PHE A 167 -7.56 29.14 -4.61
CA PHE A 167 -6.15 29.14 -4.21
C PHE A 167 -5.71 30.36 -3.39
N GLY A 168 -6.41 31.50 -3.46
CA GLY A 168 -6.11 32.68 -2.63
C GLY A 168 -6.22 32.40 -1.11
N ARG A 169 -6.95 31.35 -0.70
CA ARG A 169 -6.95 30.90 0.71
C ARG A 169 -5.64 30.25 1.15
N LEU A 170 -4.75 29.97 0.21
CA LEU A 170 -3.44 29.32 0.41
C LEU A 170 -2.29 30.32 0.24
N ASP A 171 -2.54 31.63 0.19
CA ASP A 171 -1.49 32.63 -0.07
C ASP A 171 -0.38 32.63 1.00
N GLY A 172 -0.65 32.16 2.22
CA GLY A 172 0.34 31.97 3.28
C GLY A 172 1.09 30.63 3.23
N ALA A 173 0.73 29.71 2.32
CA ALA A 173 1.29 28.38 2.28
C ALA A 173 2.75 28.40 1.77
N LYS A 174 3.63 27.80 2.56
CA LYS A 174 5.02 27.51 2.21
C LYS A 174 5.18 26.16 1.53
N VAL A 175 4.27 25.23 1.83
CA VAL A 175 4.15 23.93 1.17
C VAL A 175 2.67 23.64 0.96
N ILE A 176 2.29 23.32 -0.27
CA ILE A 176 0.97 22.78 -0.60
C ILE A 176 1.11 21.33 -1.07
N ARG A 177 0.08 20.52 -0.91
CA ARG A 177 0.02 19.15 -1.44
C ARG A 177 -1.13 19.06 -2.43
N VAL A 178 -0.85 18.54 -3.62
CA VAL A 178 -1.77 18.44 -4.75
C VAL A 178 -1.88 17.00 -5.26
N GLY A 179 -3.08 16.58 -5.65
CA GLY A 179 -3.26 15.25 -6.24
C GLY A 179 -4.63 15.05 -6.86
N TRP A 180 -4.74 14.04 -7.72
CA TRP A 180 -5.98 13.64 -8.37
C TRP A 180 -6.45 12.29 -7.85
N LEU A 181 -7.76 12.14 -7.69
CA LEU A 181 -8.35 10.88 -7.24
C LEU A 181 -8.35 9.89 -8.40
N ARG A 182 -7.95 8.65 -8.12
CA ARG A 182 -7.98 7.54 -9.06
C ARG A 182 -8.67 6.34 -8.44
N SER A 183 -9.36 5.57 -9.26
CA SER A 183 -10.13 4.40 -8.86
C SER A 183 -9.76 3.23 -9.74
N ASP A 184 -9.81 2.03 -9.19
CA ASP A 184 -9.80 0.83 -10.01
C ASP A 184 -11.15 0.71 -10.76
N PRO A 185 -11.27 -0.17 -11.77
CA PRO A 185 -12.49 -0.33 -12.56
C PRO A 185 -13.72 -0.74 -11.74
N SER A 186 -13.56 -1.52 -10.66
CA SER A 186 -14.67 -1.92 -9.79
C SER A 186 -15.13 -0.79 -8.85
N GLY A 187 -14.21 0.11 -8.46
CA GLY A 187 -14.45 1.14 -7.45
C GLY A 187 -14.20 0.69 -6.01
N GLY A 188 -13.70 -0.53 -5.80
CA GLY A 188 -13.33 -1.06 -4.48
C GLY A 188 -12.08 -0.41 -3.87
N LEU A 189 -11.21 0.15 -4.70
CA LEU A 189 -9.98 0.85 -4.35
C LEU A 189 -9.97 2.25 -4.95
N VAL A 190 -9.88 3.26 -4.08
CA VAL A 190 -9.69 4.65 -4.46
C VAL A 190 -8.41 5.17 -3.83
N ILE A 191 -7.49 5.63 -4.66
CA ILE A 191 -6.23 6.23 -4.25
C ILE A 191 -6.29 7.74 -4.51
N GLY A 192 -5.85 8.53 -3.53
CA GLY A 192 -5.93 9.99 -3.58
C GLY A 192 -4.75 10.68 -2.93
N THR A 193 -5.01 11.49 -1.91
CA THR A 193 -4.00 12.36 -1.27
C THR A 193 -2.88 11.63 -0.53
N SER A 194 -2.99 10.32 -0.31
CA SER A 194 -1.96 9.48 0.30
C SER A 194 -0.70 9.29 -0.56
N VAL A 195 -0.76 9.66 -1.84
CA VAL A 195 0.31 9.61 -2.85
C VAL A 195 0.34 10.90 -3.68
N ALA A 196 -0.02 12.01 -3.04
CA ALA A 196 0.00 13.33 -3.66
C ALA A 196 1.42 13.92 -3.72
N VAL A 197 1.56 14.99 -4.51
CA VAL A 197 2.80 15.73 -4.71
C VAL A 197 2.80 16.98 -3.85
N GLU A 198 3.87 17.21 -3.12
CA GLU A 198 4.09 18.43 -2.37
C GLU A 198 4.83 19.45 -3.23
N ILE A 199 4.31 20.67 -3.32
CA ILE A 199 5.00 21.80 -3.95
C ILE A 199 5.56 22.67 -2.84
N GLU A 200 6.87 22.79 -2.79
CA GLU A 200 7.60 23.60 -1.81
C GLU A 200 7.99 24.94 -2.44
N PHE A 201 7.66 26.05 -1.77
CA PHE A 201 8.02 27.40 -2.22
C PHE A 201 9.38 27.81 -1.62
N TRP A 202 10.45 27.66 -2.39
CA TRP A 202 11.83 27.94 -1.99
C TRP A 202 12.19 29.41 -2.20
N THR A 203 12.93 29.99 -1.25
CA THR A 203 13.29 31.42 -1.26
C THR A 203 14.76 31.59 -1.61
N ARG A 204 15.06 32.46 -2.58
CA ARG A 204 16.44 32.87 -2.89
C ARG A 204 16.85 34.06 -2.01
N ARG A 205 18.03 34.00 -1.41
CA ARG A 205 18.68 35.10 -0.68
C ARG A 205 20.16 35.15 -1.09
N GLY A 206 20.55 36.17 -1.84
CA GLY A 206 21.89 36.26 -2.43
C GLY A 206 22.20 35.05 -3.31
N ASN A 207 23.28 34.33 -2.99
CA ASN A 207 23.67 33.10 -3.69
C ASN A 207 23.13 31.80 -3.06
N ARG A 208 22.14 31.86 -2.17
CA ARG A 208 21.58 30.65 -1.54
C ARG A 208 20.09 30.50 -1.84
N LEU A 209 19.67 29.28 -2.10
CA LEU A 209 18.28 28.87 -2.20
C LEU A 209 17.92 28.09 -0.93
N THR A 210 16.88 28.50 -0.23
CA THR A 210 16.47 27.92 1.06
C THR A 210 15.05 27.39 1.00
N GLY A 211 14.90 26.12 1.35
CA GLY A 211 13.62 25.42 1.43
C GLY A 211 12.79 25.85 2.64
N PRO A 212 11.47 25.68 2.55
CA PRO A 212 10.54 26.11 3.60
C PRO A 212 10.66 25.31 4.90
N ARG A 213 11.27 24.11 4.84
CA ARG A 213 11.54 23.19 5.96
C ARG A 213 12.77 22.34 5.66
N HIS A 214 13.25 21.58 6.65
CA HIS A 214 14.27 20.56 6.41
C HIS A 214 13.67 19.40 5.61
N ASN A 215 14.40 18.92 4.60
CA ASN A 215 14.17 17.62 4.01
C ASN A 215 15.20 16.60 4.55
N ARG A 216 15.17 15.37 4.03
CA ARG A 216 16.04 14.27 4.46
C ARG A 216 17.52 14.40 4.06
N VAL A 217 17.89 15.46 3.36
CA VAL A 217 19.27 15.71 2.90
C VAL A 217 19.75 17.08 3.39
N MET A 218 19.13 18.16 2.92
CA MET A 218 19.52 19.53 3.27
C MET A 218 18.39 20.54 3.08
N ARG A 219 18.48 21.68 3.76
CA ARG A 219 17.50 22.77 3.63
C ARG A 219 17.95 23.92 2.72
N THR A 220 19.26 24.09 2.54
CA THR A 220 19.83 25.23 1.82
C THR A 220 20.95 24.76 0.91
N LEU A 221 20.96 25.26 -0.32
CA LEU A 221 21.98 24.96 -1.33
C LEU A 221 22.40 26.24 -2.08
N PRO A 222 23.51 26.21 -2.85
CA PRO A 222 23.83 27.28 -3.80
C PRO A 222 22.68 27.49 -4.77
N ALA A 223 22.35 28.75 -5.04
CA ALA A 223 21.18 29.08 -5.85
C ALA A 223 21.40 28.87 -7.36
N ASP A 224 22.67 28.71 -7.73
CA ASP A 224 23.25 28.48 -9.05
C ASP A 224 23.83 27.07 -9.20
N ALA A 225 23.62 26.17 -8.21
CA ALA A 225 23.93 24.75 -8.36
C ALA A 225 23.39 24.23 -9.70
N PRO A 226 24.07 23.31 -10.41
CA PRO A 226 23.60 22.81 -11.70
C PRO A 226 22.36 21.92 -11.56
N LEU A 227 21.56 21.82 -12.63
CA LEU A 227 20.49 20.82 -12.71
C LEU A 227 21.08 19.49 -13.16
N THR A 228 20.52 18.39 -12.65
CA THR A 228 20.80 17.03 -13.11
C THR A 228 19.48 16.24 -13.17
N THR A 229 19.54 14.95 -13.52
CA THR A 229 18.39 14.04 -13.45
C THR A 229 18.68 12.85 -12.56
N ALA A 230 17.68 12.41 -11.81
CA ALA A 230 17.76 11.22 -10.97
C ALA A 230 16.49 10.35 -11.11
N PRO A 231 16.60 9.02 -10.97
CA PRO A 231 15.43 8.15 -10.96
C PRO A 231 14.55 8.41 -9.73
N LEU A 232 13.26 8.06 -9.79
CA LEU A 232 12.33 8.31 -8.68
C LEU A 232 12.77 7.61 -7.38
N GLY A 233 13.46 6.47 -7.47
CA GLY A 233 14.01 5.72 -6.33
C GLY A 233 14.93 6.54 -5.41
N VAL A 234 15.59 7.59 -5.93
CA VAL A 234 16.40 8.52 -5.12
C VAL A 234 15.52 9.31 -4.14
N PHE A 235 14.29 9.64 -4.52
CA PHE A 235 13.38 10.45 -3.70
C PHE A 235 12.47 9.62 -2.81
N THR A 236 12.27 8.34 -3.13
CA THR A 236 11.35 7.46 -2.43
C THR A 236 11.82 6.00 -2.41
N GLN A 237 12.00 5.44 -1.21
CA GLN A 237 12.26 4.01 -1.00
C GLN A 237 11.03 3.12 -1.27
N TYR A 238 9.91 3.72 -1.68
CA TYR A 238 8.75 3.00 -2.16
C TYR A 238 8.79 2.72 -3.66
N ALA A 239 9.58 3.45 -4.45
CA ALA A 239 9.75 3.07 -5.85
C ALA A 239 10.68 1.85 -5.94
N GLY A 240 10.50 1.04 -6.99
CA GLY A 240 11.36 -0.11 -7.27
C GLY A 240 12.82 0.29 -7.57
N GLY A 241 13.63 -0.71 -7.91
CA GLY A 241 15.06 -0.56 -8.19
C GLY A 241 15.45 0.53 -9.22
N PRO A 242 16.75 0.70 -9.49
CA PRO A 242 17.34 1.93 -10.04
C PRO A 242 16.83 2.43 -11.40
N ASP A 243 16.05 1.64 -12.14
CA ASP A 243 15.48 2.01 -13.44
C ASP A 243 13.95 1.84 -13.47
N ASP A 244 13.29 2.66 -12.67
CA ASP A 244 11.84 2.62 -12.49
C ASP A 244 11.07 3.37 -13.62
N GLY A 245 11.75 3.69 -14.73
CA GLY A 245 11.21 4.34 -15.92
C GLY A 245 10.93 5.85 -15.80
N LEU A 246 11.01 6.44 -14.60
CA LEU A 246 10.76 7.86 -14.38
C LEU A 246 12.01 8.60 -13.86
N ARG A 247 12.53 9.53 -14.66
CA ARG A 247 13.62 10.42 -14.26
C ARG A 247 13.10 11.82 -13.98
N LEU A 248 13.52 12.40 -12.85
CA LEU A 248 13.13 13.72 -12.40
C LEU A 248 14.31 14.70 -12.46
N ARG A 249 14.04 15.92 -12.94
CA ARG A 249 14.96 17.06 -12.85
C ARG A 249 15.22 17.39 -11.38
N THR A 250 16.48 17.43 -10.95
CA THR A 250 16.89 17.69 -9.56
C THR A 250 18.23 18.42 -9.49
N ARG A 251 18.83 18.50 -8.30
CA ARG A 251 20.17 19.02 -8.02
C ARG A 251 21.07 17.89 -7.53
N ALA A 252 22.36 17.90 -7.87
CA ALA A 252 23.29 16.83 -7.50
C ALA A 252 23.38 16.63 -5.98
N GLU A 253 23.20 17.71 -5.23
CA GLU A 253 23.13 17.70 -3.78
C GLU A 253 22.03 16.80 -3.21
N PHE A 254 20.95 16.55 -3.97
CA PHE A 254 19.84 15.68 -3.56
C PHE A 254 19.97 14.23 -4.02
N THR A 255 21.02 13.88 -4.76
CA THR A 255 21.26 12.52 -5.25
C THR A 255 22.20 11.73 -4.33
N VAL A 256 22.56 12.29 -3.19
CA VAL A 256 23.39 11.61 -2.19
C VAL A 256 22.59 10.52 -1.48
N ARG A 257 23.27 9.43 -1.16
CA ARG A 257 22.70 8.35 -0.36
C ARG A 257 22.32 8.88 1.02
N ARG A 258 21.14 8.49 1.51
CA ARG A 258 20.67 8.82 2.86
C ARG A 258 20.91 7.67 3.82
N ALA A 259 21.10 8.00 5.10
CA ALA A 259 21.29 6.99 6.16
C ALA A 259 20.04 6.11 6.40
N ASP A 260 18.86 6.53 5.95
CA ASP A 260 17.61 5.78 6.06
C ASP A 260 17.32 4.86 4.86
N GLU A 261 18.25 4.76 3.89
CA GLU A 261 18.07 3.99 2.66
C GLU A 261 18.62 2.56 2.74
N THR A 262 17.81 1.62 2.27
CA THR A 262 18.19 0.24 2.02
C THR A 262 18.89 0.14 0.66
N ASP A 263 20.09 -0.44 0.64
CA ASP A 263 20.94 -0.59 -0.56
C ASP A 263 21.26 -2.06 -0.90
N PHE A 264 20.59 -3.00 -0.24
CA PHE A 264 20.70 -4.43 -0.54
C PHE A 264 19.41 -4.96 -1.18
N ASP A 265 19.58 -6.02 -1.96
CA ASP A 265 18.48 -6.73 -2.60
C ASP A 265 17.57 -7.38 -1.57
N ILE A 266 16.25 -7.26 -1.77
CA ILE A 266 15.24 -7.98 -0.98
C ILE A 266 14.29 -8.74 -1.90
N ASP A 267 14.16 -10.04 -1.64
CA ASP A 267 13.19 -10.91 -2.30
C ASP A 267 11.96 -11.18 -1.43
N ALA A 268 10.91 -11.74 -2.04
CA ALA A 268 9.80 -12.36 -1.33
C ALA A 268 9.81 -13.86 -1.59
N VAL A 269 9.50 -14.67 -0.58
CA VAL A 269 9.21 -16.10 -0.74
C VAL A 269 7.76 -16.33 -0.34
N CYS A 270 6.93 -16.81 -1.26
CA CYS A 270 5.53 -17.16 -1.00
C CYS A 270 5.40 -18.69 -0.88
N LEU A 271 4.74 -19.15 0.18
CA LEU A 271 4.43 -20.57 0.36
C LEU A 271 3.03 -20.89 -0.16
N ASP A 272 2.90 -22.07 -0.74
CA ASP A 272 1.65 -22.60 -1.29
C ASP A 272 1.65 -24.14 -1.24
N ALA A 273 0.59 -24.74 -0.71
CA ALA A 273 0.49 -26.18 -0.51
C ALA A 273 -0.84 -26.75 -1.06
N PRO A 274 -0.90 -28.06 -1.33
CA PRO A 274 -2.17 -28.76 -1.51
C PRO A 274 -3.10 -28.49 -0.32
N GLY A 275 -4.33 -28.06 -0.59
CA GLY A 275 -5.30 -27.70 0.43
C GLY A 275 -5.33 -26.21 0.79
N ASP A 276 -4.45 -25.37 0.26
CA ASP A 276 -4.61 -23.92 0.35
C ASP A 276 -5.67 -23.44 -0.66
N ASP A 277 -6.45 -22.42 -0.27
CA ASP A 277 -7.42 -21.79 -1.16
C ASP A 277 -6.68 -20.98 -2.26
N PRO A 278 -6.93 -21.23 -3.56
CA PRO A 278 -6.23 -20.56 -4.66
C PRO A 278 -6.34 -19.02 -4.65
N GLU A 279 -7.41 -18.46 -4.07
CA GLU A 279 -7.60 -17.01 -3.95
C GLU A 279 -6.55 -16.41 -3.00
N LEU A 280 -6.05 -17.15 -2.00
CA LEU A 280 -5.01 -16.67 -1.09
C LEU A 280 -3.69 -16.39 -1.82
N LEU A 281 -3.27 -17.28 -2.72
CA LEU A 281 -2.07 -17.08 -3.52
C LEU A 281 -2.23 -15.88 -4.46
N ARG A 282 -3.38 -15.78 -5.15
CA ARG A 282 -3.67 -14.65 -6.05
C ARG A 282 -3.63 -13.32 -5.30
N ALA A 283 -4.31 -13.25 -4.15
CA ALA A 283 -4.33 -12.06 -3.30
C ALA A 283 -2.94 -11.72 -2.75
N THR A 284 -2.13 -12.72 -2.39
CA THR A 284 -0.74 -12.50 -1.96
C THR A 284 0.07 -11.83 -3.07
N LEU A 285 0.07 -12.38 -4.29
CA LEU A 285 0.79 -11.82 -5.43
C LEU A 285 0.31 -10.42 -5.81
N ARG A 286 -1.00 -10.17 -5.80
CA ARG A 286 -1.58 -8.83 -6.01
C ARG A 286 -1.17 -7.85 -4.91
N SER A 287 -1.10 -8.28 -3.65
CA SER A 287 -0.65 -7.43 -2.55
C SER A 287 0.82 -7.03 -2.70
N LEU A 288 1.69 -7.93 -3.16
CA LEU A 288 3.11 -7.65 -3.40
C LEU A 288 3.28 -6.65 -4.55
N HIS A 289 2.57 -6.88 -5.66
CA HIS A 289 2.56 -5.96 -6.80
C HIS A 289 2.10 -4.54 -6.40
N GLN A 290 1.00 -4.45 -5.64
CA GLN A 290 0.46 -3.15 -5.24
C GLN A 290 1.30 -2.45 -4.17
N TYR A 291 1.84 -3.19 -3.19
CA TYR A 291 2.34 -2.61 -1.93
C TYR A 291 3.82 -2.82 -1.63
N ALA A 292 4.55 -3.61 -2.43
CA ALA A 292 6.00 -3.80 -2.28
C ALA A 292 6.75 -3.84 -3.63
N PRO A 293 6.66 -2.78 -4.45
CA PRO A 293 7.36 -2.71 -5.73
C PRO A 293 8.90 -2.59 -5.59
N TRP A 294 9.41 -2.45 -4.36
CA TRP A 294 10.85 -2.48 -4.03
C TRP A 294 11.42 -3.90 -3.97
N LEU A 295 10.58 -4.93 -4.03
CA LEU A 295 11.04 -6.31 -4.12
C LEU A 295 11.77 -6.54 -5.44
N ARG A 296 12.93 -7.18 -5.37
CA ARG A 296 13.70 -7.55 -6.55
C ARG A 296 13.08 -8.73 -7.30
N ARG A 297 12.70 -9.77 -6.55
CA ARG A 297 12.11 -11.00 -7.09
C ARG A 297 11.16 -11.68 -6.10
N ILE A 298 10.13 -12.34 -6.63
CA ILE A 298 9.24 -13.23 -5.89
C ILE A 298 9.62 -14.68 -6.21
N HIS A 299 9.78 -15.50 -5.18
CA HIS A 299 9.98 -16.94 -5.25
C HIS A 299 8.70 -17.63 -4.75
N LEU A 300 7.94 -18.28 -5.62
CA LEU A 300 6.82 -19.12 -5.23
C LEU A 300 7.36 -20.53 -4.95
N LEU A 301 7.38 -20.94 -3.68
CA LEU A 301 7.73 -22.29 -3.27
C LEU A 301 6.43 -23.08 -3.06
N THR A 302 6.17 -24.04 -3.94
CA THR A 302 4.91 -24.79 -3.95
C THR A 302 5.16 -26.30 -3.92
N THR A 303 4.26 -27.03 -3.26
CA THR A 303 4.24 -28.51 -3.25
C THR A 303 3.12 -29.09 -4.11
N ARG A 304 2.46 -28.24 -4.91
CA ARG A 304 1.44 -28.61 -5.89
C ARG A 304 1.78 -28.07 -7.28
N GLN A 305 1.10 -28.56 -8.31
CA GLN A 305 1.22 -28.01 -9.64
C GLN A 305 0.86 -26.51 -9.64
N ALA A 306 1.66 -25.71 -10.36
CA ALA A 306 1.41 -24.28 -10.53
C ALA A 306 0.00 -24.05 -11.11
N PRO A 307 -0.78 -23.08 -10.59
CA PRO A 307 -2.10 -22.78 -11.13
C PRO A 307 -2.08 -22.39 -12.61
N ASP A 308 -3.13 -22.74 -13.33
CA ASP A 308 -3.33 -22.44 -14.75
C ASP A 308 -3.45 -20.93 -15.06
N TRP A 309 -3.89 -20.13 -14.10
CA TRP A 309 -3.96 -18.68 -14.22
C TRP A 309 -2.61 -17.99 -14.03
N LEU A 310 -1.58 -18.68 -13.52
CA LEU A 310 -0.27 -18.08 -13.24
C LEU A 310 0.50 -17.85 -14.55
N ALA A 311 0.91 -16.62 -14.79
CA ALA A 311 1.73 -16.24 -15.93
C ALA A 311 3.22 -16.41 -15.62
N ASP A 312 4.01 -16.68 -16.66
CA ASP A 312 5.46 -16.59 -16.58
C ASP A 312 5.89 -15.11 -16.57
N HIS A 313 6.84 -14.75 -15.72
CA HIS A 313 7.30 -13.38 -15.55
C HIS A 313 8.72 -13.32 -14.98
N PRO A 314 9.63 -12.45 -15.49
CA PRO A 314 11.05 -12.43 -15.06
C PRO A 314 11.27 -12.14 -13.57
N ALA A 315 10.32 -11.44 -12.94
CA ALA A 315 10.33 -11.13 -11.50
C ALA A 315 9.68 -12.22 -10.62
N LEU A 316 9.13 -13.30 -11.18
CA LEU A 316 8.52 -14.42 -10.45
C LEU A 316 9.24 -15.73 -10.81
N ARG A 317 9.74 -16.47 -9.83
CA ARG A 317 10.29 -17.81 -10.01
C ARG A 317 9.45 -18.82 -9.25
N VAL A 318 8.97 -19.84 -9.95
CA VAL A 318 8.22 -20.95 -9.35
C VAL A 318 9.17 -22.11 -9.07
N HIS A 319 9.14 -22.62 -7.83
CA HIS A 319 9.94 -23.74 -7.36
C HIS A 319 8.98 -24.83 -6.89
N LEU A 320 8.98 -25.97 -7.58
CA LEU A 320 8.22 -27.14 -7.17
C LEU A 320 9.07 -27.96 -6.20
N ALA A 321 8.61 -28.09 -4.97
CA ALA A 321 9.25 -28.91 -3.95
C ALA A 321 8.61 -30.29 -3.90
N GLU A 322 9.45 -31.33 -3.98
CA GLU A 322 9.05 -32.69 -3.69
C GLU A 322 9.17 -32.95 -2.18
N LEU A 323 8.09 -33.43 -1.58
CA LEU A 323 8.06 -33.80 -0.17
C LEU A 323 8.35 -35.31 -0.04
N PRO A 324 9.38 -35.71 0.72
CA PRO A 324 9.57 -37.11 1.08
C PRO A 324 8.34 -37.68 1.82
N PRO A 325 8.11 -39.00 1.76
CA PRO A 325 7.03 -39.63 2.52
C PRO A 325 7.06 -39.28 4.01
N GLY A 326 5.91 -38.89 4.57
CA GLY A 326 5.78 -38.51 5.98
C GLY A 326 6.13 -37.05 6.29
N ARG A 327 6.65 -36.29 5.31
CA ARG A 327 6.88 -34.84 5.45
C ARG A 327 5.60 -34.06 5.18
N GLN A 328 5.38 -33.03 5.99
CA GLN A 328 4.28 -32.09 5.82
C GLN A 328 4.68 -31.00 4.82
N PRO A 329 3.74 -30.36 4.10
CA PRO A 329 4.05 -29.25 3.19
C PRO A 329 4.85 -28.11 3.81
N GLU A 330 4.80 -28.00 5.12
CA GLU A 330 5.39 -26.92 5.89
C GLU A 330 6.87 -27.18 6.22
N ASP A 331 7.32 -28.43 6.07
CA ASP A 331 8.73 -28.81 6.20
C ASP A 331 9.60 -28.18 5.09
N VAL A 332 9.00 -27.68 4.00
CA VAL A 332 9.73 -26.95 2.94
C VAL A 332 10.43 -25.69 3.45
N ARG A 333 10.03 -25.18 4.64
CA ARG A 333 10.64 -24.04 5.31
C ARG A 333 12.12 -24.27 5.65
N ALA A 334 12.51 -25.52 5.94
CA ALA A 334 13.91 -25.87 6.18
C ALA A 334 14.77 -25.64 4.92
N GLY A 335 14.19 -25.86 3.74
CA GLY A 335 14.86 -25.75 2.44
C GLY A 335 14.92 -24.35 1.82
N LEU A 336 14.39 -23.31 2.48
CA LEU A 336 14.31 -21.95 1.91
C LEU A 336 15.66 -21.43 1.40
N HIS A 337 16.75 -21.74 2.11
CA HIS A 337 18.09 -21.29 1.76
C HIS A 337 18.66 -21.92 0.47
N LEU A 338 18.05 -23.01 -0.02
CA LEU A 338 18.43 -23.73 -1.24
C LEU A 338 17.83 -23.13 -2.50
N LEU A 339 16.89 -22.18 -2.37
CA LEU A 339 16.20 -21.58 -3.53
C LEU A 339 17.21 -20.86 -4.46
N PRO A 340 17.31 -21.28 -5.74
CA PRO A 340 18.31 -20.71 -6.65
C PRO A 340 18.12 -19.21 -6.89
N GLY A 341 19.16 -18.44 -6.56
CA GLY A 341 19.21 -17.00 -6.76
C GLY A 341 18.42 -16.17 -5.74
N LEU A 342 18.03 -16.75 -4.60
CA LEU A 342 17.44 -16.04 -3.46
C LEU A 342 18.46 -15.06 -2.86
N ALA A 343 18.02 -13.82 -2.60
CA ALA A 343 18.82 -12.79 -1.95
C ALA A 343 19.13 -13.14 -0.49
N GLU A 344 20.18 -12.53 0.07
CA GLU A 344 20.50 -12.70 1.50
C GLU A 344 19.34 -12.22 2.40
N HIS A 345 18.68 -11.12 2.02
CA HIS A 345 17.52 -10.59 2.72
C HIS A 345 16.26 -10.95 1.95
N PHE A 346 15.27 -11.54 2.62
CA PHE A 346 13.98 -11.81 2.00
C PHE A 346 12.84 -11.78 3.01
N VAL A 347 11.62 -11.58 2.52
CA VAL A 347 10.41 -11.66 3.35
C VAL A 347 9.67 -12.94 3.01
N LEU A 348 9.48 -13.80 4.00
CA LEU A 348 8.67 -15.01 3.89
C LEU A 348 7.19 -14.64 4.07
N PHE A 349 6.36 -15.09 3.14
CA PHE A 349 4.91 -15.00 3.15
C PHE A 349 4.33 -16.41 3.27
N PRO A 350 3.96 -16.85 4.49
CA PRO A 350 3.15 -18.04 4.67
C PRO A 350 1.85 -17.99 3.86
N ALA A 351 1.20 -19.15 3.67
CA ALA A 351 -0.11 -19.21 3.03
C ALA A 351 -1.09 -18.23 3.72
N GLY A 352 -1.78 -17.42 2.92
CA GLY A 352 -2.72 -16.40 3.40
C GLY A 352 -2.11 -15.13 4.00
N ALA A 353 -0.79 -14.98 3.97
CA ALA A 353 -0.10 -13.76 4.39
C ALA A 353 -0.06 -12.72 3.26
N MET A 354 -0.51 -11.48 3.53
CA MET A 354 -0.47 -10.39 2.54
C MET A 354 0.01 -9.07 3.16
N LEU A 355 0.36 -8.11 2.30
CA LEU A 355 0.47 -6.71 2.69
C LEU A 355 -0.90 -6.03 2.60
N GLY A 356 -1.30 -5.28 3.62
CA GLY A 356 -2.58 -4.56 3.64
C GLY A 356 -2.51 -3.10 3.17
N GLN A 357 -1.30 -2.55 3.08
CA GLN A 357 -1.04 -1.18 2.60
C GLN A 357 0.40 -1.10 2.12
N ARG A 358 0.73 0.03 1.47
CA ARG A 358 2.10 0.39 1.07
C ARG A 358 3.12 0.05 2.16
N ALA A 359 4.00 -0.89 1.87
CA ALA A 359 5.13 -1.25 2.72
C ALA A 359 6.41 -0.66 2.14
N LYS A 360 7.41 -0.46 3.00
CA LYS A 360 8.77 -0.10 2.62
C LYS A 360 9.72 -1.18 3.12
N PRO A 361 10.94 -1.28 2.59
CA PRO A 361 11.96 -2.18 3.13
C PRO A 361 12.10 -2.07 4.66
N HIS A 362 12.00 -0.83 5.16
CA HIS A 362 12.15 -0.53 6.57
C HIS A 362 11.11 -1.19 7.50
N LEU A 363 10.03 -1.75 6.96
CA LEU A 363 9.04 -2.50 7.72
C LEU A 363 9.62 -3.83 8.22
N PHE A 364 10.52 -4.42 7.44
CA PHE A 364 11.09 -5.75 7.64
C PHE A 364 12.57 -5.70 7.98
N PHE A 365 13.30 -4.69 7.51
CA PHE A 365 14.73 -4.56 7.72
C PHE A 365 15.09 -3.17 8.23
N THR A 366 16.26 -3.02 8.82
CA THR A 366 16.88 -1.70 8.99
C THR A 366 17.72 -1.36 7.76
N PRO A 367 18.13 -0.08 7.57
CA PRO A 367 19.08 0.29 6.52
C PRO A 367 20.41 -0.48 6.56
N PHE A 368 20.76 -1.09 7.70
CA PHE A 368 21.98 -1.87 7.90
C PHE A 368 21.77 -3.39 7.79
N GLY A 369 20.60 -3.86 7.36
CA GLY A 369 20.31 -5.30 7.17
C GLY A 369 19.75 -6.04 8.38
N TYR A 370 19.73 -5.44 9.58
CA TYR A 370 19.10 -6.06 10.75
C TYR A 370 17.60 -6.31 10.54
N LEU A 371 17.10 -7.43 11.04
CA LEU A 371 15.71 -7.85 10.91
C LEU A 371 14.80 -7.05 11.84
N ARG A 372 13.57 -6.80 11.42
CA ARG A 372 12.48 -6.41 12.30
C ARG A 372 11.62 -7.62 12.62
N THR A 373 11.66 -8.02 13.89
CA THR A 373 10.90 -9.17 14.39
C THR A 373 9.58 -8.71 15.00
N PHE A 374 8.51 -9.48 14.78
CA PHE A 374 7.19 -9.17 15.33
C PHE A 374 6.81 -10.22 16.35
N ALA A 375 7.02 -9.92 17.64
CA ALA A 375 6.61 -10.80 18.73
C ALA A 375 5.11 -10.65 19.04
N ALA A 376 4.45 -11.76 19.34
CA ALA A 376 3.11 -11.77 19.91
C ALA A 376 3.18 -11.37 21.39
N ASP A 377 2.07 -10.85 21.93
CA ASP A 377 1.98 -10.59 23.36
C ASP A 377 2.01 -11.93 24.10
N ALA A 378 2.85 -12.03 25.14
CA ALA A 378 2.88 -13.17 26.04
C ALA A 378 1.57 -13.20 26.83
N ASP A 379 0.71 -14.17 26.53
CA ASP A 379 -0.57 -14.38 27.22
C ASP A 379 -0.50 -15.46 28.30
N GLY A 380 0.70 -16.00 28.55
CA GLY A 380 0.95 -17.05 29.54
C GLY A 380 0.48 -18.44 29.13
N SER A 381 0.06 -18.65 27.87
CA SER A 381 -0.29 -19.97 27.31
C SER A 381 0.91 -20.78 26.82
N GLU A 382 2.11 -20.36 27.21
CA GLU A 382 3.39 -20.81 26.67
C GLU A 382 3.71 -22.23 27.15
N SER A 383 3.94 -23.15 26.22
CA SER A 383 4.45 -24.48 26.54
C SER A 383 5.99 -24.51 26.42
N PRO A 384 6.75 -24.77 27.50
CA PRO A 384 8.21 -24.90 27.40
C PRO A 384 8.63 -26.08 26.50
N ASP A 385 7.73 -27.04 26.29
CA ASP A 385 7.98 -28.27 25.52
C ASP A 385 7.91 -28.09 24.00
N GLU A 386 7.71 -26.86 23.50
CA GLU A 386 7.74 -26.61 22.05
C GLU A 386 9.17 -26.84 21.50
N PRO A 387 9.35 -27.68 20.45
CA PRO A 387 10.68 -28.10 20.00
C PRO A 387 11.64 -26.96 19.66
N TRP A 388 11.15 -25.85 19.09
CA TRP A 388 11.99 -24.69 18.78
C TRP A 388 12.47 -23.94 20.02
N ARG A 389 11.72 -23.99 21.14
CA ARG A 389 12.15 -23.41 22.42
C ARG A 389 13.27 -24.24 23.02
N THR A 390 13.18 -25.57 22.97
CA THR A 390 14.24 -26.48 23.42
C THR A 390 15.55 -26.23 22.66
N VAL A 391 15.47 -26.01 21.34
CA VAL A 391 16.63 -25.67 20.51
C VAL A 391 17.28 -24.35 20.96
N LEU A 392 16.47 -23.31 21.21
CA LEU A 392 16.98 -22.03 21.68
C LEU A 392 17.57 -22.11 23.10
N GLU A 393 16.93 -22.88 23.98
CA GLU A 393 17.44 -23.10 25.34
C GLU A 393 18.76 -23.85 25.34
N ALA A 394 18.89 -24.89 24.51
CA ALA A 394 20.14 -25.64 24.36
C ALA A 394 21.28 -24.78 23.81
N GLU A 395 21.00 -23.88 22.86
CA GLU A 395 22.01 -23.02 22.25
C GLU A 395 22.38 -21.81 23.14
N PHE A 396 21.39 -21.15 23.76
CA PHE A 396 21.58 -19.86 24.43
C PHE A 396 21.42 -19.89 25.95
N GLY A 397 21.03 -21.04 26.53
CA GLY A 397 20.79 -21.20 27.97
C GLY A 397 19.61 -20.38 28.50
N ARG A 398 18.65 -20.01 27.63
CA ARG A 398 17.48 -19.18 27.97
C ARG A 398 16.24 -19.66 27.26
N THR A 399 15.14 -19.79 28.01
CA THR A 399 13.82 -20.09 27.44
C THR A 399 13.14 -18.79 26.97
N VAL A 400 12.47 -18.86 25.82
CA VAL A 400 11.70 -17.75 25.26
C VAL A 400 10.23 -17.87 25.66
N ALA A 401 9.70 -16.83 26.30
CA ALA A 401 8.30 -16.74 26.67
C ALA A 401 7.38 -16.61 25.42
N GLY A 402 7.49 -15.51 24.69
CA GLY A 402 6.57 -15.21 23.58
C GLY A 402 6.77 -16.05 22.30
N THR A 403 5.85 -15.90 21.36
CA THR A 403 5.92 -16.46 20.00
C THR A 403 6.09 -15.35 18.96
N ALA A 404 6.44 -15.69 17.72
CA ALA A 404 6.31 -14.74 16.62
C ALA A 404 4.82 -14.55 16.27
N ARG A 405 4.42 -13.35 15.87
CA ARG A 405 3.07 -13.10 15.31
C ARG A 405 2.94 -13.81 13.98
N PRO A 406 1.77 -14.32 13.59
CA PRO A 406 1.62 -14.90 12.26
C PRO A 406 1.75 -13.83 11.16
N GLY A 407 1.98 -14.28 9.92
CA GLY A 407 2.05 -13.42 8.75
C GLY A 407 3.46 -13.26 8.18
N PRO A 408 3.73 -12.14 7.48
CA PRO A 408 5.01 -11.95 6.80
C PRO A 408 6.19 -11.75 7.75
N HIS A 409 7.31 -12.45 7.51
CA HIS A 409 8.51 -12.41 8.33
C HIS A 409 9.76 -12.07 7.54
N ALA A 410 10.58 -11.15 8.05
CA ALA A 410 11.93 -10.91 7.53
C ALA A 410 12.84 -12.11 7.83
N ARG A 411 13.65 -12.52 6.86
CA ARG A 411 14.55 -13.67 6.93
C ARG A 411 15.93 -13.34 6.38
N LEU A 412 16.93 -14.07 6.89
CA LEU A 412 18.27 -14.11 6.32
C LEU A 412 18.49 -15.49 5.70
N ARG A 413 18.99 -15.53 4.47
CA ARG A 413 19.29 -16.79 3.77
C ARG A 413 20.37 -17.57 4.52
N SER A 414 21.42 -16.91 4.97
CA SER A 414 22.51 -17.51 5.76
C SER A 414 22.01 -18.11 7.09
N LEU A 415 21.09 -17.43 7.77
CA LEU A 415 20.50 -17.93 9.01
C LEU A 415 19.54 -19.11 8.74
N CYS A 416 18.76 -19.05 7.67
CA CYS A 416 17.95 -20.22 7.27
C CYS A 416 18.81 -21.46 7.00
N ALA A 417 19.99 -21.30 6.39
CA ALA A 417 20.93 -22.41 6.19
C ALA A 417 21.47 -22.96 7.52
N THR A 418 21.80 -22.07 8.47
CA THR A 418 22.29 -22.45 9.81
C THR A 418 21.25 -23.25 10.60
N LEU A 419 19.96 -22.95 10.38
CA LEU A 419 18.84 -23.52 11.14
C LEU A 419 18.18 -24.72 10.48
N ALA A 420 18.60 -25.11 9.26
CA ALA A 420 17.90 -26.07 8.41
C ALA A 420 17.57 -27.39 9.13
N ASP A 421 18.56 -27.94 9.85
CA ASP A 421 18.44 -29.24 10.54
C ASP A 421 18.29 -29.13 12.06
N ARG A 422 18.07 -27.90 12.58
CA ARG A 422 17.97 -27.66 14.02
C ARG A 422 16.61 -28.01 14.60
N LEU A 423 15.55 -27.99 13.79
CA LEU A 423 14.20 -28.39 14.18
C LEU A 423 13.90 -29.82 13.70
N PRO A 424 13.36 -30.69 14.57
CA PRO A 424 13.02 -32.04 14.15
C PRO A 424 11.94 -32.00 13.05
N PRO A 425 12.15 -32.76 11.97
CA PRO A 425 11.14 -33.06 10.96
C PRO A 425 9.77 -33.42 11.54
N GLY A 426 8.69 -32.88 10.99
CA GLY A 426 7.34 -33.32 11.36
C GLY A 426 6.97 -33.04 12.82
N ALA A 427 7.60 -32.03 13.44
CA ALA A 427 7.26 -31.56 14.78
C ALA A 427 5.72 -31.33 14.90
N PRO A 428 5.07 -31.80 15.97
CA PRO A 428 3.64 -31.64 16.13
C PRO A 428 3.29 -30.16 16.18
N ARG A 429 2.26 -29.78 15.42
CA ARG A 429 1.78 -28.41 15.34
C ARG A 429 0.47 -28.23 16.08
N THR A 430 0.22 -27.05 16.62
CA THR A 430 -1.10 -26.73 17.18
C THR A 430 -2.13 -26.48 16.07
N ARG A 431 -3.42 -26.50 16.42
CA ARG A 431 -4.50 -26.09 15.49
C ARG A 431 -4.32 -24.63 15.03
N ALA A 432 -3.83 -23.76 15.92
CA ALA A 432 -3.59 -22.36 15.60
C ALA A 432 -2.46 -22.17 14.57
N GLU A 433 -1.37 -22.93 14.68
CA GLU A 433 -0.28 -22.92 13.69
C GLU A 433 -0.73 -23.42 12.33
N ARG A 434 -1.44 -24.56 12.28
CA ARG A 434 -1.97 -25.13 11.01
C ARG A 434 -2.96 -24.21 10.31
N SER A 435 -3.71 -23.41 11.08
CA SER A 435 -4.66 -22.43 10.53
C SER A 435 -4.00 -21.08 10.20
N GLY A 436 -2.69 -20.95 10.39
CA GLY A 436 -1.95 -19.70 10.16
C GLY A 436 -2.28 -18.59 11.16
N LEU A 437 -2.97 -18.88 12.27
CA LEU A 437 -3.29 -17.90 13.30
C LEU A 437 -2.19 -17.78 14.38
N ALA A 438 -1.26 -18.71 14.39
CA ALA A 438 0.01 -18.64 15.09
C ALA A 438 1.15 -18.85 14.09
N ALA A 439 2.33 -18.29 14.39
CA ALA A 439 3.51 -18.46 13.54
C ALA A 439 3.99 -19.91 13.56
N ASP A 440 4.60 -20.35 12.45
CA ASP A 440 5.21 -21.68 12.35
C ASP A 440 6.42 -21.82 13.31
N PRO A 441 6.71 -23.01 13.86
CA PRO A 441 7.92 -23.25 14.66
C PRO A 441 9.24 -22.80 14.01
N HIS A 442 9.42 -22.99 12.70
CA HIS A 442 10.60 -22.49 11.97
C HIS A 442 10.62 -20.96 11.86
N ASP A 443 9.46 -20.30 11.93
CA ASP A 443 9.35 -18.85 12.02
C ASP A 443 9.75 -18.35 13.39
N CYS A 444 9.20 -18.94 14.46
CA CYS A 444 9.59 -18.66 15.83
C CYS A 444 11.10 -18.85 16.04
N LEU A 445 11.64 -20.03 15.68
CA LEU A 445 13.06 -20.33 15.82
C LEU A 445 13.93 -19.25 15.17
N HIS A 446 13.67 -18.93 13.91
CA HIS A 446 14.49 -17.97 13.17
C HIS A 446 14.39 -16.54 13.73
N GLN A 447 13.19 -16.07 14.07
CA GLN A 447 13.02 -14.71 14.59
C GLN A 447 13.74 -14.54 15.94
N TYR A 448 13.63 -15.52 16.83
CA TYR A 448 14.27 -15.46 18.15
C TYR A 448 15.77 -15.74 18.09
N TRP A 449 16.24 -16.61 17.20
CA TRP A 449 17.67 -16.79 16.97
C TRP A 449 18.32 -15.52 16.44
N ALA A 450 17.71 -14.86 15.45
CA ALA A 450 18.17 -13.57 14.95
C ALA A 450 18.24 -12.54 16.08
N TYR A 451 17.23 -12.49 16.96
CA TYR A 451 17.24 -11.60 18.13
C TYR A 451 18.38 -11.93 19.11
N ALA A 452 18.59 -13.21 19.43
CA ALA A 452 19.62 -13.67 20.36
C ALA A 452 21.04 -13.33 19.89
N GLU A 453 21.29 -13.38 18.58
CA GLU A 453 22.59 -13.03 17.98
C GLU A 453 22.77 -11.53 17.69
N GLY A 454 21.83 -10.67 18.12
CA GLY A 454 21.88 -9.24 17.85
C GLY A 454 21.65 -8.87 16.38
N ARG A 455 21.09 -9.79 15.58
CA ARG A 455 20.72 -9.60 14.17
C ARG A 455 19.25 -9.18 13.99
N GLY A 456 18.43 -9.31 15.02
CA GLY A 456 17.00 -8.97 15.05
C GLY A 456 16.68 -7.87 16.06
N LEU A 457 15.84 -6.93 15.65
CA LEU A 457 15.36 -5.81 16.45
C LEU A 457 13.82 -5.85 16.52
N PRO A 458 13.21 -5.39 17.63
CA PRO A 458 11.76 -5.30 17.72
C PRO A 458 11.17 -4.43 16.60
N GLY A 459 10.22 -5.00 15.87
CA GLY A 459 9.37 -4.34 14.89
C GLY A 459 7.99 -4.04 15.46
N SER A 460 7.32 -3.06 14.87
CA SER A 460 5.91 -2.79 15.16
C SER A 460 5.12 -2.60 13.88
N ALA A 461 4.07 -3.39 13.73
CA ALA A 461 3.15 -3.32 12.61
C ALA A 461 1.73 -3.67 13.06
N ARG A 462 0.74 -2.97 12.51
CA ARG A 462 -0.65 -3.36 12.69
C ARG A 462 -0.91 -4.57 11.80
N LEU A 463 -1.05 -5.74 12.42
CA LEU A 463 -1.45 -6.99 11.78
C LEU A 463 -2.93 -7.25 12.06
N VAL A 464 -3.64 -7.75 11.06
CA VAL A 464 -4.94 -8.39 11.25
C VAL A 464 -4.82 -9.85 10.83
N ALA A 465 -4.90 -10.74 11.81
CA ALA A 465 -5.02 -12.18 11.60
C ALA A 465 -6.49 -12.60 11.83
N LEU A 466 -7.08 -13.31 10.86
CA LEU A 466 -8.48 -13.70 10.89
C LEU A 466 -8.70 -15.07 10.24
N ARG A 467 -9.27 -16.00 10.99
CA ARG A 467 -9.86 -17.22 10.43
C ARG A 467 -11.25 -16.90 9.88
N ALA A 468 -11.62 -17.51 8.76
CA ALA A 468 -12.85 -17.19 8.05
C ALA A 468 -14.12 -17.27 8.94
N ASP A 469 -14.20 -18.27 9.80
CA ASP A 469 -15.32 -18.55 10.72
C ASP A 469 -15.18 -17.88 12.11
N ALA A 470 -14.21 -16.99 12.30
CA ALA A 470 -14.01 -16.36 13.61
C ALA A 470 -15.23 -15.52 14.04
N PRO A 471 -15.51 -15.41 15.35
CA PRO A 471 -16.62 -14.59 15.84
C PRO A 471 -16.57 -13.17 15.29
N PHE A 472 -17.72 -12.70 14.79
CA PHE A 472 -17.88 -11.37 14.17
C PHE A 472 -16.98 -11.11 12.95
N ALA A 473 -16.55 -12.15 12.23
CA ALA A 473 -15.71 -12.03 11.03
C ALA A 473 -16.25 -10.98 10.04
N ALA A 474 -17.54 -11.03 9.68
CA ALA A 474 -18.16 -10.07 8.75
C ALA A 474 -17.98 -8.59 9.14
N ALA A 475 -18.13 -8.27 10.44
CA ALA A 475 -17.92 -6.92 10.95
C ALA A 475 -16.43 -6.51 10.92
N ARG A 476 -15.52 -7.48 11.14
CA ARG A 476 -14.07 -7.27 11.02
C ARG A 476 -13.68 -7.03 9.57
N LEU A 477 -14.14 -7.86 8.62
CA LEU A 477 -13.92 -7.71 7.17
C LEU A 477 -14.41 -6.33 6.67
N SER A 478 -15.64 -5.94 7.04
CA SER A 478 -16.19 -4.62 6.69
C SER A 478 -15.34 -3.47 7.23
N ARG A 479 -14.85 -3.58 8.47
CA ARG A 479 -13.97 -2.59 9.08
C ARG A 479 -12.61 -2.52 8.37
N MET A 480 -12.09 -3.66 7.92
CA MET A 480 -10.83 -3.73 7.17
C MET A 480 -10.94 -2.99 5.82
N LEU A 481 -12.01 -3.22 5.05
CA LEU A 481 -12.26 -2.48 3.80
C LEU A 481 -12.41 -0.98 4.03
N ALA A 482 -13.11 -0.59 5.10
CA ALA A 482 -13.36 0.80 5.39
C ALA A 482 -12.10 1.57 5.85
N ARG A 483 -11.19 0.89 6.56
CA ARG A 483 -10.01 1.54 7.18
C ARG A 483 -8.74 1.36 6.37
N ARG A 484 -8.52 0.18 5.76
CA ARG A 484 -7.30 -0.24 5.06
C ARG A 484 -6.02 0.20 5.80
N ASP A 485 -6.00 0.01 7.12
CA ASP A 485 -4.97 0.57 8.00
C ASP A 485 -4.02 -0.48 8.59
N ALA A 486 -4.24 -1.76 8.28
CA ALA A 486 -3.34 -2.86 8.66
C ALA A 486 -2.19 -2.95 7.66
N ALA A 487 -0.94 -3.01 8.17
CA ALA A 487 0.26 -3.23 7.37
C ALA A 487 0.37 -4.68 6.89
N LEU A 488 0.06 -5.61 7.80
CA LEU A 488 0.17 -7.03 7.57
C LEU A 488 -1.23 -7.65 7.69
N LEU A 489 -1.52 -8.63 6.84
CA LEU A 489 -2.76 -9.40 6.87
C LEU A 489 -2.39 -10.88 6.91
N GLN A 490 -3.21 -11.65 7.63
CA GLN A 490 -3.13 -13.11 7.65
C GLN A 490 -4.54 -13.67 7.66
N PHE A 491 -4.84 -14.53 6.69
CA PHE A 491 -6.11 -15.27 6.62
C PHE A 491 -5.89 -16.76 6.73
N GLY A 492 -6.88 -17.47 7.26
CA GLY A 492 -6.86 -18.92 7.38
C GLY A 492 -8.28 -19.52 7.39
N GLY A 493 -8.35 -20.84 7.22
CA GLY A 493 -9.59 -21.61 7.29
C GLY A 493 -10.44 -21.61 6.00
N LEU A 494 -10.02 -20.96 4.91
CA LEU A 494 -10.84 -20.90 3.69
C LEU A 494 -11.06 -22.27 3.04
N ALA A 495 -10.12 -23.18 3.21
CA ALA A 495 -10.16 -24.55 2.69
C ALA A 495 -10.40 -25.60 3.78
N ASP A 496 -10.67 -25.16 5.01
CA ASP A 496 -11.01 -26.06 6.12
C ASP A 496 -12.47 -26.54 5.95
N PRO A 497 -12.74 -27.86 5.87
CA PRO A 497 -14.09 -28.39 5.74
C PRO A 497 -15.04 -27.98 6.87
N GLU A 498 -14.52 -27.64 8.06
CA GLU A 498 -15.34 -27.16 9.18
C GLU A 498 -15.78 -25.70 9.01
N THR A 499 -15.15 -24.96 8.10
CA THR A 499 -15.49 -23.54 7.87
C THR A 499 -16.77 -23.43 7.04
N PRO A 500 -17.78 -22.68 7.51
CA PRO A 500 -18.99 -22.42 6.73
C PRO A 500 -18.69 -21.80 5.36
N ALA A 501 -19.35 -22.30 4.31
CA ALA A 501 -19.07 -21.89 2.93
C ALA A 501 -19.31 -20.38 2.70
N ASP A 502 -20.31 -19.80 3.36
CA ASP A 502 -20.61 -18.37 3.32
C ASP A 502 -19.52 -17.53 4.00
N ALA A 503 -18.95 -18.03 5.10
CA ALA A 503 -17.83 -17.40 5.79
C ALA A 503 -16.55 -17.41 4.93
N ALA A 504 -16.25 -18.53 4.27
CA ALA A 504 -15.14 -18.62 3.33
C ALA A 504 -15.33 -17.67 2.13
N GLU A 505 -16.52 -17.64 1.52
CA GLU A 505 -16.80 -16.76 0.39
C GLU A 505 -16.75 -15.27 0.77
N ALA A 506 -17.18 -14.90 1.99
CA ALA A 506 -17.04 -13.54 2.48
C ALA A 506 -15.57 -13.07 2.55
N VAL A 507 -14.63 -13.98 2.86
CA VAL A 507 -13.20 -13.67 2.79
C VAL A 507 -12.73 -13.57 1.33
N ARG A 508 -13.17 -14.46 0.42
CA ARG A 508 -12.81 -14.36 -1.00
C ARG A 508 -13.27 -13.03 -1.62
N GLU A 509 -14.50 -12.63 -1.33
CA GLU A 509 -15.05 -11.35 -1.79
C GLU A 509 -14.32 -10.16 -1.20
N LEU A 510 -13.93 -10.25 0.09
CA LEU A 510 -13.02 -9.28 0.68
C LEU A 510 -11.74 -9.19 -0.14
N LEU A 511 -11.06 -10.31 -0.43
CA LEU A 511 -9.77 -10.31 -1.11
C LEU A 511 -9.86 -9.72 -2.51
N ARG A 512 -10.90 -10.06 -3.28
CA ARG A 512 -11.17 -9.47 -4.61
C ARG A 512 -11.41 -7.97 -4.54
N THR A 513 -12.14 -7.49 -3.53
CA THR A 513 -12.39 -6.06 -3.31
C THR A 513 -11.17 -5.32 -2.74
N TYR A 514 -10.39 -5.99 -1.90
CA TYR A 514 -9.21 -5.41 -1.24
C TYR A 514 -8.05 -5.28 -2.23
N PHE A 515 -7.88 -6.27 -3.09
CA PHE A 515 -6.84 -6.35 -4.13
C PHE A 515 -7.47 -6.46 -5.53
N PRO A 516 -8.18 -5.42 -6.00
CA PRO A 516 -8.92 -5.48 -7.27
C PRO A 516 -7.99 -5.43 -8.48
N VAL A 517 -6.78 -4.89 -8.31
CA VAL A 517 -5.80 -4.70 -9.38
C VAL A 517 -5.08 -6.01 -9.64
N ARG A 518 -5.22 -6.49 -10.87
CA ARG A 518 -4.55 -7.69 -11.35
C ARG A 518 -3.04 -7.48 -11.38
N SER A 519 -2.30 -8.49 -10.91
CA SER A 519 -0.84 -8.47 -10.95
C SER A 519 -0.30 -8.89 -12.33
N PRO A 520 0.94 -8.49 -12.68
CA PRO A 520 1.58 -8.94 -13.92
C PRO A 520 1.87 -10.45 -13.94
N TYR A 521 1.67 -11.14 -12.81
CA TYR A 521 1.87 -12.58 -12.63
C TYR A 521 0.63 -13.41 -12.99
N GLU A 522 -0.46 -12.78 -13.42
CA GLU A 522 -1.70 -13.45 -13.81
C GLU A 522 -1.82 -13.44 -15.33
N ARG A 523 -2.27 -14.55 -15.95
CA ARG A 523 -2.54 -14.63 -17.39
C ARG A 523 -3.73 -13.75 -17.76
N ALA A 524 -3.70 -13.21 -18.98
CA ALA A 524 -4.83 -12.46 -19.50
C ALA A 524 -6.02 -13.38 -19.69
N ASP A 525 -7.15 -13.04 -19.07
CA ASP A 525 -8.40 -13.75 -19.32
C ASP A 525 -8.69 -13.67 -20.82
N ARG A 526 -8.63 -14.81 -21.49
CA ARG A 526 -8.97 -14.95 -22.91
C ARG A 526 -10.42 -14.54 -23.22
N SER A 527 -11.25 -14.41 -22.18
CA SER A 527 -12.69 -14.18 -22.27
C SER A 527 -13.10 -12.74 -22.63
N ALA A 528 -12.18 -11.76 -22.57
CA ALA A 528 -12.48 -10.36 -22.92
C ALA A 528 -12.04 -9.96 -24.34
N ALA A 529 -11.28 -10.81 -25.05
CA ALA A 529 -10.77 -10.54 -26.40
C ALA A 529 -11.51 -11.31 -27.51
N GLY A 530 -12.61 -12.00 -27.17
CA GLY A 530 -13.39 -12.85 -28.09
C GLY A 530 -14.72 -12.26 -28.54
N ALA A 531 -14.82 -10.93 -28.66
CA ALA A 531 -15.95 -10.25 -29.31
C ALA A 531 -15.45 -9.50 -30.55
N ASP A 532 -14.69 -10.19 -31.40
CA ASP A 532 -14.43 -9.73 -32.76
C ASP A 532 -15.59 -10.09 -33.67
N LEU A 533 -15.87 -9.16 -34.57
CA LEU A 533 -17.03 -9.05 -35.46
C LEU A 533 -17.41 -10.35 -36.22
N PRO A 534 -18.70 -10.52 -36.58
CA PRO A 534 -19.10 -11.58 -37.50
C PRO A 534 -18.37 -11.41 -38.85
N PRO A 535 -17.99 -12.50 -39.53
CA PRO A 535 -17.33 -12.41 -40.83
C PRO A 535 -18.26 -11.76 -41.84
N GLY A 536 -17.84 -10.59 -42.35
CA GLY A 536 -18.52 -9.88 -43.41
C GLY A 536 -18.52 -10.72 -44.68
N ALA A 537 -19.72 -11.05 -45.16
CA ALA A 537 -19.95 -11.71 -46.42
C ALA A 537 -19.32 -10.92 -47.58
N GLU A 538 -18.56 -11.64 -48.39
CA GLU A 538 -17.97 -11.21 -49.65
C GLU A 538 -19.04 -10.58 -50.56
N ARG A 539 -18.83 -9.34 -51.00
CA ARG A 539 -19.48 -8.81 -52.20
C ARG A 539 -18.62 -9.19 -53.40
N GLY A 540 -19.00 -10.29 -54.04
CA GLY A 540 -18.55 -10.63 -55.39
C GLY A 540 -18.96 -9.53 -56.38
N ARG A 541 -18.01 -9.11 -57.19
CA ARG A 541 -18.27 -8.47 -58.48
C ARG A 541 -18.50 -9.58 -59.51
N ALA A 542 -19.74 -9.73 -59.94
CA ALA A 542 -20.17 -9.94 -61.31
C ALA A 542 -21.68 -9.70 -61.36
#